data_AF-W1YCL6-F1
#
_entry.id   AF-W1YCL6-F1
#
_cell.length_a   1.000
_cell.length_b   1.000
_cell.length_c   1.000
_cell.angle_alpha   90.00
_cell.angle_beta   90.00
_cell.angle_gamma   90.00
#
_symmetry.space_group_name_H-M   'P 1'
#
loop_
_entity.id
_entity.type
_entity.pdbx_description
1 polymer ?
#
loop_
_entity_poly.entity_id
_entity_poly.type
_entity_poly.pdbx_seq_one_letter_code
_entity_poly.pdbx_strand_id
1 'polypeptide(L)' 'DNIKDIKDKFSGFTPYINGYQNMKRASVLIPIIKKDNSYEILFEVRAKTLRNQPNEIAFPGGKIEKGEDPQTACIRET' A
#
# COMPACT_ATOMS: atom_id res chain seq x y z
N ASP A 1 -1.02 -9.40 -21.30
CA ASP A 1 -1.38 -9.78 -19.93
C ASP A 1 -1.52 -8.51 -19.11
N ASN A 2 -2.65 -8.31 -18.43
CA ASN A 2 -2.97 -7.05 -17.74
C ASN A 2 -1.94 -6.67 -16.68
N ILE A 3 -1.32 -7.66 -16.02
CA ILE A 3 -0.27 -7.42 -15.03
C ILE A 3 1.00 -6.87 -15.66
N LYS A 4 1.35 -7.33 -16.86
CA LYS A 4 2.52 -6.81 -17.57
C LYS A 4 2.33 -5.34 -17.90
N ASP A 5 1.15 -4.96 -18.42
CA ASP A 5 0.84 -3.56 -18.74
C ASP A 5 0.89 -2.65 -17.49
N ILE A 6 0.38 -3.11 -16.35
CA ILE A 6 0.50 -2.37 -15.08
C ILE A 6 1.97 -2.19 -14.70
N LYS A 7 2.77 -3.27 -14.71
CA LYS A 7 4.20 -3.18 -14.38
C LYS A 7 4.94 -2.22 -15.30
N ASP A 8 4.66 -2.27 -16.60
CA ASP A 8 5.29 -1.42 -17.59
C ASP A 8 4.96 0.06 -17.34
N LYS A 9 3.70 0.39 -17.02
CA LYS A 9 3.25 1.76 -16.67
C LYS A 9 3.94 2.34 -15.43
N PHE A 10 4.27 1.50 -14.45
CA PHE A 10 4.91 1.94 -13.20
C PHE A 10 6.44 1.83 -13.20
N SER A 11 7.06 1.21 -14.22
CA SER A 11 8.49 0.90 -14.27
C SER A 11 9.43 2.12 -14.13
N GLY A 12 8.99 3.31 -14.52
CA GLY A 12 9.74 4.57 -14.39
C GLY A 12 9.05 5.62 -13.51
N PHE A 13 7.99 5.23 -12.78
CA PHE A 13 7.21 6.18 -12.00
C PHE A 13 7.88 6.46 -10.65
N THR A 14 8.39 7.69 -10.49
CA THR A 14 8.87 8.17 -9.18
C THR A 14 7.78 9.05 -8.55
N PRO A 15 7.04 8.57 -7.55
CA PRO A 15 6.00 9.37 -6.90
C PRO A 15 6.65 10.55 -6.16
N TYR A 16 6.13 11.74 -6.42
CA TYR A 16 6.51 12.96 -5.71
C TYR A 16 5.27 13.69 -5.21
N ILE A 17 5.32 14.12 -3.95
CA ILE A 17 4.29 14.94 -3.32
C ILE A 17 4.98 16.19 -2.79
N ASN A 18 4.55 17.37 -3.20
CA ASN A 18 5.16 18.61 -2.71
C ASN A 18 4.98 18.73 -1.19
N GLY A 19 6.05 19.07 -0.47
CA GLY A 19 6.02 19.21 0.99
C GLY A 19 5.98 17.90 1.79
N TYR A 20 6.16 16.73 1.15
CA TYR A 20 6.03 15.41 1.81
C TYR A 20 6.91 15.25 3.06
N GLN A 21 8.02 15.97 3.13
CA GLN A 21 8.97 15.94 4.25
C GLN A 21 8.33 16.38 5.58
N ASN A 22 7.32 17.24 5.52
CA ASN A 22 6.63 17.77 6.70
C ASN A 22 5.30 17.05 6.98
N MET A 23 4.97 16.00 6.23
CA MET A 23 3.71 15.27 6.33
C MET A 23 3.86 13.98 7.13
N LYS A 24 2.77 13.56 7.79
CA LYS A 24 2.64 12.17 8.24
C LYS A 24 2.42 11.31 7.00
N ARG A 25 3.34 10.39 6.73
CA ARG A 25 3.30 9.51 5.56
C ARG A 25 2.98 8.08 5.98
N ALA A 26 2.29 7.36 5.10
CA ALA A 26 1.98 5.95 5.21
C ALA A 26 2.29 5.27 3.88
N SER A 27 2.55 3.97 3.94
CA SER A 27 2.73 3.12 2.77
C SER A 27 1.72 1.98 2.83
N VAL A 28 1.12 1.64 1.69
CA VAL A 28 0.10 0.59 1.59
C VAL A 28 0.46 -0.38 0.47
N LEU A 29 0.15 -1.66 0.70
CA LEU A 29 0.22 -2.71 -0.29
C LEU A 29 -1.12 -2.81 -1.01
N ILE A 30 -1.10 -2.86 -2.35
CA ILE A 30 -2.27 -3.24 -3.15
C ILE A 30 -2.05 -4.67 -3.64
N PRO A 31 -2.56 -5.70 -2.94
CA PRO A 31 -2.29 -7.09 -3.29
C PRO A 31 -3.20 -7.49 -4.45
N ILE A 32 -2.60 -7.76 -5.62
CA ILE A 32 -3.32 -8.25 -6.79
C ILE A 32 -3.11 -9.76 -6.87
N ILE A 33 -4.19 -10.52 -6.73
CA ILE A 33 -4.17 -11.99 -6.70
C ILE A 33 -4.78 -12.51 -8.00
N LYS A 34 -4.16 -13.52 -8.60
CA LYS A 34 -4.74 -14.27 -9.72
C LYS A 34 -5.48 -15.47 -9.15
N LYS A 35 -6.80 -15.48 -9.29
CA LYS A 35 -7.65 -16.60 -8.92
C LYS A 35 -8.49 -17.00 -10.12
N ASP A 36 -8.46 -18.30 -10.43
CA ASP A 36 -9.07 -18.85 -11.64
C ASP A 36 -8.61 -18.09 -12.89
N ASN A 37 -9.53 -17.37 -13.55
CA ASN A 37 -9.26 -16.60 -14.77
C ASN A 37 -9.42 -15.08 -14.58
N SER A 38 -9.41 -14.58 -13.33
CA SER A 38 -9.54 -13.16 -13.00
C SER A 38 -8.46 -12.67 -12.04
N TYR A 39 -8.22 -11.36 -12.09
CA TYR A 39 -7.41 -10.65 -11.11
C TYR A 39 -8.33 -10.00 -10.08
N GLU A 40 -8.03 -10.22 -8.80
CA GLU A 40 -8.77 -9.70 -7.65
C GLU A 40 -7.85 -8.87 -6.76
N ILE A 41 -8.43 -7.95 -5.99
CA ILE A 41 -7.71 -7.12 -5.03
C ILE A 41 -8.10 -7.55 -3.62
N LEU A 42 -7.11 -7.84 -2.79
CA LEU A 42 -7.32 -8.20 -1.38
C LEU A 42 -7.41 -6.94 -0.50
N PHE A 43 -8.37 -6.96 0.42
CA PHE A 43 -8.54 -5.96 1.46
C PHE A 43 -8.46 -6.60 2.85
N GLU A 44 -8.13 -5.81 3.86
CA GLU A 44 -8.22 -6.20 5.27
C GLU A 44 -9.36 -5.47 5.98
N VAL A 45 -9.86 -6.08 7.06
CA VAL A 45 -10.68 -5.37 8.05
C VAL A 45 -9.78 -4.98 9.21
N ARG A 46 -9.65 -3.68 9.45
CA ARG A 46 -8.75 -3.15 10.48
C ARG A 46 -9.19 -3.57 11.88
N ALA A 47 -8.22 -3.93 12.72
CA ALA A 47 -8.48 -4.36 14.09
C ALA A 47 -9.25 -3.30 14.90
N LYS A 48 -10.21 -3.75 15.71
CA LYS A 48 -11.04 -2.91 16.59
C LYS A 48 -10.24 -2.08 17.59
N THR A 49 -9.07 -2.57 17.96
CA THR A 49 -8.18 -1.99 18.98
C THR A 49 -7.34 -0.82 18.45
N LEU A 50 -7.40 -0.54 17.14
CA LEU A 50 -6.63 0.54 16.55
C LEU A 50 -7.20 1.91 16.93
N ARG A 51 -6.30 2.80 17.35
CA ARG A 51 -6.65 4.18 17.72
C ARG A 51 -7.20 4.99 16.55
N ASN A 52 -6.80 4.65 15.32
CA ASN A 52 -7.23 5.32 14.10
C ASN A 52 -7.97 4.32 13.19
N GLN A 53 -9.16 4.70 12.74
CA GLN A 53 -9.97 3.96 11.75
C GLN A 53 -10.21 2.47 12.10
N PRO A 54 -10.82 2.17 13.25
CA PRO A 54 -11.15 0.79 13.62
C PRO A 54 -12.33 0.23 12.78
N ASN A 55 -12.28 -1.06 12.44
CA ASN A 55 -13.28 -1.79 11.62
C ASN A 55 -13.47 -1.30 10.18
N GLU A 56 -12.55 -0.50 9.64
CA GLU A 56 -12.65 -0.07 8.25
C GLU A 56 -12.06 -1.13 7.30
N ILE A 57 -12.64 -1.22 6.11
CA ILE A 57 -12.07 -1.97 5.00
C ILE A 57 -10.92 -1.12 4.44
N ALA A 58 -9.71 -1.66 4.45
CA ALA A 58 -8.51 -0.93 4.06
C ALA A 58 -7.56 -1.80 3.25
N PHE A 59 -6.59 -1.14 2.61
CA PHE A 59 -5.39 -1.82 2.14
C PHE A 59 -4.46 -2.11 3.31
N PRO A 60 -3.76 -3.27 3.31
CA PRO A 60 -2.72 -3.54 4.28
C PRO A 60 -1.61 -2.48 4.21
N GLY A 61 -1.10 -2.08 5.36
CA GLY A 61 -0.05 -1.07 5.45
C GLY A 61 -0.17 -0.17 6.67
N GLY A 62 0.70 0.83 6.72
CA GLY A 62 0.81 1.66 7.91
C GLY A 62 1.77 2.81 7.78
N LYS A 63 2.06 3.43 8.91
CA LYS A 63 2.83 4.67 8.99
C LYS A 63 4.30 4.40 8.62
N ILE A 64 4.89 5.30 7.83
CA ILE A 64 6.33 5.30 7.55
C ILE A 64 7.03 5.89 8.79
N GLU A 65 7.91 5.11 9.41
CA GLU A 65 8.69 5.57 10.55
C GLU A 65 9.94 6.34 10.13
N LYS A 66 10.55 7.05 11.10
CA LYS A 66 11.71 7.88 10.82
C LYS A 66 12.88 7.03 10.32
N GLY A 67 13.36 7.32 9.12
CA GLY A 67 14.48 6.61 8.48
C GLY A 67 14.05 5.47 7.56
N GLU A 68 12.76 5.15 7.47
CA GLU A 68 12.25 4.17 6.52
C GLU A 68 11.97 4.80 5.15
N ASP A 69 12.24 4.03 4.09
CA ASP A 69 11.65 4.27 2.78
C ASP A 69 10.23 3.65 2.69
N PRO A 70 9.40 4.05 1.71
CA PRO A 70 8.04 3.53 1.59
C PRO A 70 7.93 2.01 1.41
N GLN A 71 8.88 1.36 0.74
CA GLN A 71 8.85 -0.08 0.51
C GLN A 71 9.16 -0.83 1.81
N THR A 72 10.17 -0.39 2.56
CA THR A 72 10.53 -0.94 3.87
C THR A 72 9.36 -0.85 4.85
N ALA A 73 8.71 0.32 4.94
CA ALA A 73 7.54 0.50 5.79
C ALA A 73 6.37 -0.42 5.39
N CYS A 74 6.14 -0.59 4.09
CA CYS A 74 5.08 -1.48 3.59
C CYS A 74 5.33 -2.94 4.00
N ILE A 75 6.56 -3.45 3.79
CA ILE A 75 6.93 -4.84 4.12
C ILE A 75 6.83 -5.09 5.63
N ARG A 76 7.15 -4.11 6.48
CA ARG A 76 7.04 -4.26 7.94
C ARG A 76 5.59 -4.43 8.41
N GLU A 77 4.64 -3.80 7.72
CA GLU A 77 3.23 -3.77 8.11
C GLU A 77 2.42 -4.96 7.57
N THR A 78 2.96 -5.71 6.59
CA THR A 78 2.26 -6.78 5.86
C THR A 78 2.99 -8.11 5.93
#